data_AF-A0A847A874-F1
#
_entry.id   AF-A0A847A874-F1
#
_cell.length_a   1.000
_cell.length_b   1.000
_cell.length_c   1.000
_cell.angle_alpha   90.00
_cell.angle_beta   90.00
_cell.angle_gamma   90.00
#
_symmetry.space_group_name_H-M   'P 1'
#
loop_
_entity.id
_entity.type
_entity.pdbx_description
1 polymer ?
#
loop_
_entity_poly.entity_id
_entity_poly.type
_entity_poly.pdbx_seq_one_letter_code
_entity_poly.pdbx_strand_id
1 'polypeptide(L)'
;MSALPSVSQRPPVSCGWFAKPWQAVLWRNWGLVPIDRLAKVLQTDEAQLREAAGQLGLDPDRQADPVWLARGYLTIIRQNWHLCTYEQICQLLAMREETLAFILKEDDFLWHKMGSFKPLLDPPVYQPLTWQELAYTRDMADWLNRLQPEKSWHQENAFAFVRHFTRLLSEEERSEAIRQVVPGNDLRTVYSYFALYGDPLMTPELDPFPDALLAEYARMGIKGVWLQGILYQLVRFPFAPELSEGHEVRIANLKKLIERARSFDIGVYLYLNEPRAMNDAFFQRYPQLRGTREGDFWAICTSHPEVRQVLEDAAYELFSQATGLAGFFTITMSENLTNCYSRAGDG
;
A
#
# COMPACT_ATOMS: atom_id res chain seq x y z
N MET A 1 21.82 -19.19 -5.15
CA MET A 1 20.49 -19.36 -5.77
C MET A 1 19.88 -17.98 -5.86
N SER A 2 19.28 -17.59 -6.99
CA SER A 2 18.60 -16.28 -7.07
C SER A 2 17.40 -16.29 -6.11
N ALA A 3 17.18 -15.17 -5.42
CA ALA A 3 16.04 -14.99 -4.52
C ALA A 3 14.71 -14.82 -5.30
N LEU A 4 14.79 -14.49 -6.59
CA LEU A 4 13.63 -14.23 -7.43
C LEU A 4 13.02 -15.51 -8.00
N PRO A 5 11.69 -15.53 -8.24
CA PRO A 5 11.05 -16.63 -8.96
C PRO A 5 11.64 -16.82 -10.36
N SER A 6 11.73 -18.07 -10.82
CA SER A 6 12.20 -18.38 -12.18
C SER A 6 11.33 -17.71 -13.25
N VAL A 7 11.95 -17.27 -14.33
CA VAL A 7 11.23 -16.82 -15.52
C VAL A 7 10.50 -17.98 -16.22
N SER A 8 9.49 -17.64 -17.01
CA SER A 8 8.57 -18.56 -17.67
C SER A 8 8.63 -18.37 -19.19
N GLN A 9 8.40 -19.46 -19.93
CA GLN A 9 8.23 -19.44 -21.40
C GLN A 9 6.88 -18.87 -21.86
N ARG A 10 5.99 -18.52 -20.92
CA ARG A 10 4.73 -17.85 -21.25
C ARG A 10 5.03 -16.50 -21.92
N PRO A 11 4.41 -16.20 -23.07
CA PRO A 11 4.73 -14.99 -23.82
C PRO A 11 4.34 -13.73 -23.04
N PRO A 12 5.07 -12.62 -23.21
CA PRO A 12 4.68 -11.33 -22.64
C PRO A 12 3.43 -10.76 -23.32
N VAL A 13 2.76 -9.86 -22.61
CA VAL A 13 1.67 -9.07 -23.19
C VAL A 13 2.25 -8.09 -24.20
N SER A 14 1.77 -8.15 -25.44
CA SER A 14 2.23 -7.28 -26.53
C SER A 14 1.96 -5.79 -26.24
N CYS A 15 2.90 -4.94 -26.62
CA CYS A 15 2.78 -3.48 -26.62
C CYS A 15 2.87 -2.93 -28.04
N GLY A 16 2.15 -3.56 -28.99
CA GLY A 16 2.20 -3.25 -30.42
C GLY A 16 1.69 -1.86 -30.84
N TRP A 17 1.31 -1.03 -29.88
CA TRP A 17 1.02 0.40 -30.07
C TRP A 17 2.29 1.24 -30.20
N PHE A 18 3.47 0.73 -29.82
CA PHE A 18 4.75 1.40 -30.03
C PHE A 18 5.55 0.69 -31.10
N ALA A 19 6.33 1.43 -31.90
CA ALA A 19 7.14 0.84 -32.96
C ALA A 19 8.24 -0.09 -32.41
N LYS A 20 8.84 0.29 -31.27
CA LYS A 20 9.84 -0.51 -30.56
C LYS A 20 9.49 -0.69 -29.09
N PRO A 21 9.87 -1.81 -28.44
CA PRO A 21 9.65 -2.03 -27.01
C PRO A 21 10.27 -0.95 -26.10
N TRP A 22 11.43 -0.39 -26.47
CA TRP A 22 12.08 0.66 -25.67
C TRP A 22 11.24 1.93 -25.58
N GLN A 23 10.44 2.25 -26.61
CA GLN A 23 9.54 3.41 -26.58
C GLN A 23 8.43 3.20 -25.52
N ALA A 24 7.94 1.97 -25.36
CA ALA A 24 6.95 1.65 -24.33
C ALA A 24 7.54 1.80 -22.92
N VAL A 25 8.79 1.38 -22.71
CA VAL A 25 9.50 1.58 -21.44
C VAL A 25 9.70 3.07 -21.18
N LEU A 26 10.18 3.84 -22.17
CA LEU A 26 10.37 5.27 -22.01
C LEU A 26 9.05 5.97 -21.67
N TRP A 27 8.00 5.74 -22.46
CA TRP A 27 6.71 6.42 -22.32
C TRP A 27 6.04 6.12 -20.98
N ARG A 28 6.04 4.86 -20.52
CA ARG A 28 5.39 4.47 -19.26
C ARG A 28 6.08 5.04 -18.02
N ASN A 29 7.39 5.25 -18.09
CA ASN A 29 8.20 5.67 -16.94
C ASN A 29 8.59 7.15 -16.98
N TRP A 30 8.20 7.91 -18.01
CA TRP A 30 8.61 9.30 -18.18
C TRP A 30 8.04 10.22 -17.11
N GLY A 31 8.92 10.82 -16.30
CA GLY A 31 8.55 11.61 -15.13
C GLY A 31 8.22 10.79 -13.87
N LEU A 32 8.35 9.46 -13.93
CA LEU A 32 8.19 8.55 -12.79
C LEU A 32 9.56 8.03 -12.31
N VAL A 33 10.44 7.70 -13.27
CA VAL A 33 11.78 7.16 -13.01
C VAL A 33 12.84 8.17 -13.46
N PRO A 34 13.89 8.42 -12.65
CA PRO A 34 15.01 9.27 -13.04
C PRO A 34 15.62 8.88 -14.39
N ILE A 35 15.95 9.88 -15.21
CA ILE A 35 16.40 9.67 -16.59
C ILE A 35 17.72 8.91 -16.68
N ASP A 36 18.62 9.08 -15.71
CA ASP A 36 19.88 8.34 -15.62
C ASP A 36 19.65 6.82 -15.48
N ARG A 37 18.61 6.43 -14.75
CA ARG A 37 18.23 5.02 -14.59
C ARG A 37 17.58 4.48 -15.86
N LEU A 38 16.74 5.28 -16.52
CA LEU A 38 16.17 4.93 -17.83
C LEU A 38 17.26 4.76 -18.88
N ALA A 39 18.24 5.67 -18.91
CA ALA A 39 19.39 5.62 -19.82
C ALA A 39 20.21 4.34 -19.62
N LYS A 40 20.47 3.98 -18.35
CA LYS A 40 21.14 2.71 -18.01
C LYS A 40 20.34 1.48 -18.46
N VAL A 41 19.04 1.45 -18.18
CA VAL A 41 18.14 0.32 -18.50
C VAL A 41 18.02 0.12 -20.01
N LEU A 42 17.97 1.22 -20.77
CA LEU A 42 17.84 1.22 -22.23
C LEU A 42 19.21 1.26 -22.95
N GLN A 43 20.32 1.26 -22.20
CA GLN A 43 21.70 1.31 -22.71
C GLN A 43 21.96 2.44 -23.72
N THR A 44 21.58 3.65 -23.34
CA THR A 44 21.70 4.88 -24.13
C THR A 44 22.09 6.04 -23.21
N ASP A 45 22.10 7.26 -23.73
CA ASP A 45 22.38 8.49 -22.99
C ASP A 45 21.10 9.33 -22.77
N GLU A 46 21.18 10.28 -21.83
CA GLU A 46 20.05 11.13 -21.47
C GLU A 46 19.59 12.02 -22.63
N ALA A 47 20.51 12.48 -23.49
CA ALA A 47 20.17 13.38 -24.59
C ALA A 47 19.32 12.66 -25.64
N GLN A 48 19.68 11.43 -25.98
CA GLN A 48 18.90 10.55 -26.87
C GLN A 48 17.51 10.27 -26.29
N LEU A 49 17.40 10.03 -24.98
CA LEU A 49 16.10 9.81 -24.35
C LEU A 49 15.22 11.06 -24.31
N ARG A 50 15.77 12.25 -24.08
CA ARG A 50 15.01 13.51 -24.14
C ARG A 50 14.50 13.77 -25.56
N GLU A 51 15.34 13.57 -26.57
CA GLU A 51 14.91 13.69 -27.97
C GLU A 51 13.78 12.69 -28.28
N ALA A 52 13.97 11.42 -27.91
CA ALA A 52 12.96 10.38 -28.13
C ALA A 52 11.65 10.64 -27.38
N ALA A 53 11.70 11.19 -26.17
CA ALA A 53 10.52 11.60 -25.42
C ALA A 53 9.74 12.69 -26.19
N GLY A 54 10.44 13.68 -26.74
CA GLY A 54 9.84 14.70 -27.60
C GLY A 54 9.19 14.12 -28.85
N GLN A 55 9.84 13.15 -29.51
CA GLN A 55 9.27 12.44 -30.66
C GLN A 55 7.99 11.67 -30.31
N LEU A 56 7.87 11.18 -29.08
CA LEU A 56 6.68 10.52 -28.53
C LEU A 56 5.57 11.49 -28.07
N GLY A 57 5.75 12.80 -28.25
CA GLY A 57 4.79 13.82 -27.82
C GLY A 57 4.85 14.16 -26.32
N LEU A 58 5.86 13.65 -25.61
CA LEU A 58 6.11 13.96 -24.20
C LEU A 58 6.88 15.27 -24.06
N ASP A 59 6.85 15.88 -22.88
CA ASP A 59 7.70 17.02 -22.54
C ASP A 59 9.16 16.56 -22.34
N PRO A 60 10.12 16.95 -23.21
CA PRO A 60 11.53 16.54 -23.12
C PRO A 60 12.24 17.02 -21.84
N ASP A 61 11.73 18.09 -21.22
CA ASP A 61 12.35 18.72 -20.05
C ASP A 61 11.77 18.21 -18.74
N ARG A 62 10.72 17.39 -18.79
CA ARG A 62 10.08 16.77 -17.62
C ARG A 62 11.11 16.01 -16.80
N GLN A 63 11.10 16.27 -15.50
CA GLN A 63 11.92 15.57 -14.52
C GLN A 63 11.10 14.49 -13.80
N ALA A 64 11.78 13.48 -13.30
CA ALA A 64 11.16 12.46 -12.47
C ALA A 64 10.78 13.03 -11.10
N ASP A 65 9.56 12.74 -10.64
CA ASP A 65 9.16 13.04 -9.28
C ASP A 65 9.57 11.89 -8.35
N PRO A 66 10.48 12.13 -7.37
CA PRO A 66 11.00 11.06 -6.50
C PRO A 66 9.92 10.37 -5.66
N VAL A 67 8.73 10.98 -5.51
CA VAL A 67 7.62 10.33 -4.79
C VAL A 67 7.21 9.01 -5.42
N TRP A 68 7.37 8.84 -6.74
CA TRP A 68 7.02 7.59 -7.42
C TRP A 68 7.90 6.43 -6.99
N LEU A 69 9.17 6.67 -6.68
CA LEU A 69 10.06 5.62 -6.18
C LEU A 69 9.70 5.22 -4.74
N ALA A 70 9.18 6.15 -3.94
CA ALA A 70 8.80 5.90 -2.55
C ALA A 70 7.39 5.30 -2.41
N ARG A 71 6.41 5.79 -3.19
CA ARG A 71 4.98 5.47 -3.04
C ARG A 71 4.37 4.75 -4.25
N GLY A 72 5.01 4.85 -5.42
CA GLY A 72 4.51 4.32 -6.69
C GLY A 72 5.32 3.15 -7.25
N TYR A 73 6.24 2.57 -6.49
CA TYR A 73 7.14 1.52 -6.98
C TYR A 73 6.39 0.28 -7.48
N LEU A 74 5.28 -0.11 -6.84
CA LEU A 74 4.42 -1.20 -7.31
C LEU A 74 3.86 -0.92 -8.71
N THR A 75 3.46 0.32 -8.98
CA THR A 75 2.99 0.75 -10.30
C THR A 75 4.10 0.62 -11.34
N ILE A 76 5.33 1.05 -11.01
CA ILE A 76 6.49 0.92 -11.89
C ILE A 76 6.80 -0.56 -12.17
N ILE A 77 6.79 -1.43 -11.17
CA ILE A 77 6.96 -2.89 -11.35
C ILE A 77 5.90 -3.43 -12.31
N ARG A 78 4.62 -3.12 -12.04
CA ARG A 78 3.49 -3.62 -12.83
C ARG A 78 3.55 -3.19 -14.29
N GLN A 79 3.84 -1.92 -14.55
CA GLN A 79 3.92 -1.36 -15.91
C GLN A 79 5.05 -1.97 -16.75
N ASN A 80 6.13 -2.40 -16.09
CA ASN A 80 7.32 -2.94 -16.75
C ASN A 80 7.41 -4.47 -16.70
N TRP A 81 6.47 -5.16 -16.06
CA TRP A 81 6.56 -6.61 -15.82
C TRP A 81 6.70 -7.47 -17.08
N HIS A 82 5.99 -7.09 -18.13
CA HIS A 82 6.02 -7.74 -19.44
C HIS A 82 6.99 -7.08 -20.43
N LEU A 83 7.70 -6.03 -20.02
CA LEU A 83 8.60 -5.25 -20.88
C LEU A 83 10.07 -5.37 -20.48
N CYS A 84 10.36 -5.36 -19.18
CA CYS A 84 11.70 -5.34 -18.63
C CYS A 84 12.04 -6.66 -17.94
N THR A 85 13.32 -7.05 -17.99
CA THR A 85 13.86 -8.15 -17.18
C THR A 85 13.82 -7.80 -15.69
N TYR A 86 14.02 -8.78 -14.80
CA TYR A 86 14.15 -8.48 -13.37
C TYR A 86 15.30 -7.50 -13.10
N GLU A 87 16.44 -7.68 -13.77
CA GLU A 87 17.58 -6.79 -13.65
C GLU A 87 17.21 -5.34 -14.00
N GLN A 88 16.51 -5.13 -15.12
CA GLN A 88 16.07 -3.80 -15.53
C GLN A 88 15.06 -3.20 -14.55
N ILE A 89 14.12 -3.99 -13.99
CA ILE A 89 13.20 -3.50 -12.95
C ILE A 89 13.98 -3.06 -11.69
N CYS A 90 14.94 -3.88 -11.24
CA CYS A 90 15.83 -3.54 -10.13
C CYS A 90 16.62 -2.26 -10.41
N GLN A 91 17.11 -2.05 -11.64
CA GLN A 91 17.82 -0.85 -12.05
C GLN A 91 16.91 0.40 -12.07
N LEU A 92 15.69 0.30 -12.62
CA LEU A 92 14.72 1.42 -12.61
C LEU A 92 14.47 1.91 -11.18
N LEU A 93 14.30 0.99 -10.24
CA LEU A 93 13.96 1.32 -8.85
C LEU A 93 15.18 1.47 -7.93
N ALA A 94 16.39 1.19 -8.42
CA ALA A 94 17.63 1.12 -7.64
C ALA A 94 17.48 0.24 -6.39
N MET A 95 16.96 -0.97 -6.58
CA MET A 95 16.79 -1.98 -5.53
C MET A 95 17.57 -3.25 -5.86
N ARG A 96 17.80 -4.09 -4.85
CA ARG A 96 18.45 -5.40 -5.01
C ARG A 96 17.42 -6.48 -5.34
N GLU A 97 17.87 -7.61 -5.88
CA GLU A 97 17.00 -8.76 -6.17
C GLU A 97 16.25 -9.25 -4.93
N GLU A 98 16.90 -9.24 -3.76
CA GLU A 98 16.28 -9.67 -2.51
C GLU A 98 15.13 -8.75 -2.10
N THR A 99 15.26 -7.45 -2.35
CA THR A 99 14.19 -6.47 -2.10
C THR A 99 13.01 -6.72 -3.04
N LEU A 100 13.27 -6.96 -4.32
CA LEU A 100 12.20 -7.29 -5.27
C LEU A 100 11.53 -8.62 -4.93
N ALA A 101 12.29 -9.64 -4.52
CA ALA A 101 11.74 -10.92 -4.08
C ALA A 101 10.83 -10.76 -2.85
N PHE A 102 11.26 -9.93 -1.89
CA PHE A 102 10.44 -9.58 -0.73
C PHE A 102 9.14 -8.88 -1.15
N ILE A 103 9.22 -7.84 -1.98
CA ILE A 103 8.04 -7.11 -2.49
C ILE A 103 7.07 -8.08 -3.19
N LEU A 104 7.57 -8.97 -4.05
CA LEU A 104 6.72 -9.92 -4.77
C LEU A 104 5.96 -10.86 -3.83
N LYS A 105 6.59 -11.24 -2.72
CA LYS A 105 6.05 -12.18 -1.75
C LYS A 105 5.12 -11.52 -0.74
N GLU A 106 5.53 -10.39 -0.17
CA GLU A 106 4.94 -9.81 1.04
C GLU A 106 4.10 -8.57 0.74
N ASP A 107 4.43 -7.77 -0.28
CA ASP A 107 3.70 -6.52 -0.55
C ASP A 107 2.49 -6.79 -1.45
N ASP A 108 1.30 -6.55 -0.90
CA ASP A 108 0.03 -6.48 -1.64
C ASP A 108 -0.26 -7.73 -2.52
N PHE A 109 0.22 -8.91 -2.10
CA PHE A 109 0.15 -10.16 -2.87
C PHE A 109 0.63 -9.99 -4.33
N LEU A 110 1.65 -9.15 -4.55
CA LEU A 110 1.99 -8.65 -5.89
C LEU A 110 2.26 -9.79 -6.86
N TRP A 111 3.01 -10.83 -6.47
CA TRP A 111 3.29 -11.98 -7.34
C TRP A 111 2.03 -12.62 -7.93
N HIS A 112 1.00 -12.82 -7.10
CA HIS A 112 -0.28 -13.35 -7.54
C HIS A 112 -1.01 -12.39 -8.48
N LYS A 113 -0.95 -11.08 -8.18
CA LYS A 113 -1.50 -10.02 -9.05
C LYS A 113 -0.77 -9.92 -10.39
N MET A 114 0.47 -10.37 -10.45
CA MET A 114 1.25 -10.50 -11.70
C MET A 114 0.96 -11.79 -12.47
N GLY A 115 -0.02 -12.58 -12.02
CA GLY A 115 -0.42 -13.85 -12.65
C GLY A 115 0.50 -15.02 -12.30
N SER A 116 1.31 -14.88 -11.24
CA SER A 116 2.25 -15.89 -10.74
C SER A 116 3.28 -16.34 -11.78
N PHE A 117 3.72 -15.44 -12.66
CA PHE A 117 4.81 -15.71 -13.60
C PHE A 117 5.53 -14.42 -14.02
N LYS A 118 6.80 -14.56 -14.40
CA LYS A 118 7.55 -13.53 -15.12
C LYS A 118 7.92 -14.07 -16.50
N PRO A 119 7.55 -13.42 -17.61
CA PRO A 119 8.02 -13.85 -18.94
C PRO A 119 9.54 -13.78 -19.05
N LEU A 120 10.13 -14.72 -19.79
CA LEU A 120 11.45 -14.56 -20.39
C LEU A 120 11.36 -13.46 -21.46
N LEU A 121 12.25 -12.48 -21.39
CA LEU A 121 12.22 -11.29 -22.23
C LEU A 121 13.58 -11.02 -22.84
N ASP A 122 13.56 -10.58 -24.09
CA ASP A 122 14.69 -9.86 -24.68
C ASP A 122 14.71 -8.44 -24.09
N PRO A 123 15.81 -8.01 -23.45
CA PRO A 123 15.86 -6.73 -22.78
C PRO A 123 15.65 -5.59 -23.79
N PRO A 124 14.69 -4.68 -23.57
CA PRO A 124 14.50 -3.52 -24.43
C PRO A 124 15.73 -2.61 -24.32
N VAL A 125 16.48 -2.53 -25.42
CA VAL A 125 17.60 -1.61 -25.59
C VAL A 125 17.20 -0.55 -26.62
N TYR A 126 17.66 0.68 -26.43
CA TYR A 126 17.45 1.76 -27.37
C TYR A 126 18.03 1.40 -28.73
N GLN A 127 17.26 1.64 -29.77
CA GLN A 127 17.68 1.49 -31.15
C GLN A 127 17.10 2.65 -31.96
N PRO A 128 17.89 3.29 -32.84
CA PRO A 128 17.40 4.30 -33.76
C PRO A 128 16.21 3.78 -34.57
N LEU A 129 15.20 4.63 -34.72
CA LEU A 129 14.01 4.31 -35.49
C LEU A 129 14.28 4.50 -36.98
N THR A 130 13.71 3.63 -37.80
CA THR A 130 13.64 3.83 -39.25
C THR A 130 12.71 4.99 -39.59
N TRP A 131 12.78 5.50 -40.83
CA TRP A 131 11.87 6.54 -41.29
C TRP A 131 10.39 6.17 -41.17
N GLN A 132 10.04 4.89 -41.37
CA GLN A 132 8.67 4.40 -41.23
C GLN A 132 8.23 4.37 -39.75
N GLU A 133 9.10 3.91 -38.85
CA GLU A 133 8.83 3.88 -37.41
C GLU A 133 8.76 5.29 -36.81
N LEU A 134 9.58 6.22 -37.31
CA LEU A 134 9.50 7.65 -36.96
C LEU A 134 8.17 8.27 -37.42
N ALA A 135 7.72 7.97 -38.65
CA ALA A 135 6.43 8.44 -39.14
C ALA A 135 5.28 7.92 -38.26
N TYR A 136 5.28 6.63 -37.96
CA TYR A 136 4.29 6.03 -37.05
C TYR A 136 4.31 6.67 -35.64
N THR A 137 5.51 6.92 -35.10
CA THR A 137 5.67 7.58 -33.80
C THR A 137 5.10 9.00 -33.81
N ARG A 138 5.31 9.75 -34.90
CA ARG A 138 4.71 11.10 -35.07
C ARG A 138 3.20 11.04 -35.15
N ASP A 139 2.64 10.08 -35.89
CA ASP A 139 1.19 9.92 -35.99
C ASP A 139 0.55 9.66 -34.61
N MET A 140 1.22 8.87 -33.77
CA MET A 140 0.80 8.67 -32.37
C MET A 140 0.88 9.94 -31.54
N ALA A 141 1.99 10.69 -31.63
CA ALA A 141 2.17 11.94 -30.91
C ALA A 141 1.12 12.99 -31.32
N ASP A 142 0.81 13.08 -32.61
CA ASP A 142 -0.23 13.96 -33.13
C ASP A 142 -1.62 13.54 -32.67
N TRP A 143 -1.89 12.23 -32.59
CA TRP A 143 -3.14 11.72 -32.02
C TRP A 143 -3.28 12.09 -30.55
N LEU A 144 -2.22 11.95 -29.75
CA LEU A 144 -2.20 12.36 -28.35
C LEU A 144 -2.45 13.87 -28.20
N ASN A 145 -1.78 14.70 -29.02
CA ASN A 145 -1.96 16.15 -29.01
C ASN A 145 -3.39 16.56 -29.38
N ARG A 146 -4.06 15.86 -30.31
CA ARG A 146 -5.47 16.12 -30.65
C ARG A 146 -6.42 15.76 -29.51
N LEU A 147 -6.15 14.68 -28.79
CA LEU A 147 -6.98 14.25 -27.66
C LEU A 147 -6.81 15.13 -26.42
N GLN A 148 -5.60 15.67 -26.22
CA GLN A 148 -5.23 16.41 -25.01
C GLN A 148 -4.38 17.64 -25.38
N PRO A 149 -4.98 18.66 -26.05
CA PRO A 149 -4.24 19.82 -26.55
C PRO A 149 -3.60 20.64 -25.43
N GLU A 150 -4.22 20.66 -24.25
CA GLU A 150 -3.72 21.38 -23.07
C GLU A 150 -2.61 20.61 -22.31
N LYS A 151 -2.34 19.35 -22.70
CA LYS A 151 -1.38 18.45 -22.04
C LYS A 151 -1.60 18.37 -20.51
N SER A 152 -2.85 18.46 -20.07
CA SER A 152 -3.23 18.58 -18.65
C SER A 152 -2.99 17.31 -17.82
N TRP A 153 -2.89 16.14 -18.47
CA TRP A 153 -2.53 14.84 -17.87
C TRP A 153 -1.16 14.80 -17.17
N HIS A 154 -0.42 15.91 -17.22
CA HIS A 154 0.91 16.09 -16.68
C HIS A 154 1.04 17.17 -15.61
N GLN A 155 -0.02 17.93 -15.32
CA GLN A 155 0.04 19.12 -14.45
C GLN A 155 0.15 18.79 -12.97
N GLU A 156 -0.54 17.75 -12.50
CA GLU A 156 -0.45 17.28 -11.12
C GLU A 156 -0.03 15.81 -11.08
N ASN A 157 0.92 15.47 -10.21
CA ASN A 157 1.28 14.06 -10.01
C ASN A 157 0.14 13.34 -9.26
N ALA A 158 0.06 12.02 -9.39
CA ALA A 158 -0.99 11.21 -8.76
C ALA A 158 -0.98 11.23 -7.22
N PHE A 159 0.07 11.79 -6.60
CA PHE A 159 0.28 11.96 -5.16
C PHE A 159 0.27 13.42 -4.71
N ALA A 160 -0.15 14.38 -5.57
CA ALA A 160 -0.12 15.80 -5.22
C ALA A 160 -0.99 16.10 -4.00
N PHE A 161 -2.08 15.34 -3.86
CA PHE A 161 -2.98 15.34 -2.72
C PHE A 161 -2.29 15.01 -1.38
N VAL A 162 -1.17 14.26 -1.39
CA VAL A 162 -0.43 13.91 -0.17
C VAL A 162 0.00 15.16 0.57
N ARG A 163 0.55 16.17 -0.14
CA ARG A 163 0.95 17.45 0.48
C ARG A 163 -0.25 18.22 1.00
N HIS A 164 -1.37 18.16 0.29
CA HIS A 164 -2.60 18.83 0.68
C HIS A 164 -3.13 18.32 2.03
N PHE A 165 -3.10 17.00 2.25
CA PHE A 165 -3.65 16.40 3.47
C PHE A 165 -2.65 16.25 4.61
N THR A 166 -1.34 16.27 4.34
CA THR A 166 -0.31 16.17 5.40
C THR A 166 0.17 17.52 5.91
N ARG A 167 -0.33 18.63 5.33
CA ARG A 167 -0.02 19.97 5.82
C ARG A 167 -0.62 20.22 7.20
N LEU A 168 0.02 21.10 7.95
CA LEU A 168 -0.56 21.66 9.16
C LEU A 168 -1.71 22.60 8.78
N LEU A 169 -2.82 22.50 9.51
CA LEU A 169 -3.90 23.47 9.44
C LEU A 169 -3.56 24.67 10.33
N SER A 170 -3.91 25.87 9.88
CA SER A 170 -4.00 27.03 10.78
C SER A 170 -5.14 26.87 11.78
N GLU A 171 -5.09 27.59 12.90
CA GLU A 171 -6.18 27.56 13.90
C GLU A 171 -7.50 28.06 13.31
N GLU A 172 -7.46 29.02 12.38
CA GLU A 172 -8.62 29.50 11.65
C GLU A 172 -9.24 28.41 10.77
N GLU A 173 -8.42 27.70 9.99
CA GLU A 173 -8.87 26.59 9.13
C GLU A 173 -9.44 25.44 9.95
N ARG A 174 -8.80 25.10 11.06
CA ARG A 174 -9.27 24.08 11.99
C ARG A 174 -10.62 24.47 12.58
N SER A 175 -10.74 25.71 13.06
CA SER A 175 -11.99 26.23 13.61
C SER A 175 -13.12 26.26 12.58
N GLU A 176 -12.81 26.61 11.32
CA GLU A 176 -13.78 26.60 10.24
C GLU A 176 -14.22 25.17 9.86
N ALA A 177 -13.28 24.23 9.79
CA ALA A 177 -13.61 22.82 9.56
C ALA A 177 -14.58 22.28 10.62
N ILE A 178 -14.34 22.62 11.89
CA ILE A 178 -15.21 22.23 13.01
C ILE A 178 -16.60 22.87 12.90
N ARG A 179 -16.71 24.13 12.44
CA ARG A 179 -18.01 24.79 12.22
C ARG A 179 -18.81 24.19 11.06
N GLN A 180 -18.12 23.68 10.05
CA GLN A 180 -18.73 23.10 8.85
C GLN A 180 -19.07 21.61 8.98
N VAL A 181 -18.81 21.00 10.14
CA VAL A 181 -19.16 19.60 10.39
C VAL A 181 -20.65 19.39 10.16
N VAL A 182 -20.98 18.45 9.28
CA VAL A 182 -22.37 18.12 8.97
C VAL A 182 -23.03 17.48 10.20
N PRO A 183 -24.15 18.04 10.70
CA PRO A 183 -24.92 17.42 11.77
C PRO A 183 -25.55 16.11 11.29
N GLY A 184 -25.40 15.03 12.05
CA GLY A 184 -25.99 13.73 11.75
C GLY A 184 -25.39 12.63 12.61
N ASN A 185 -26.20 11.65 13.00
CA ASN A 185 -25.76 10.56 13.87
C ASN A 185 -25.57 9.23 13.13
N ASP A 186 -25.75 9.22 11.80
CA ASP A 186 -25.55 8.02 11.00
C ASP A 186 -24.08 7.63 11.02
N LEU A 187 -23.81 6.36 11.33
CA LEU A 187 -22.47 5.83 11.31
C LEU A 187 -21.96 5.77 9.87
N ARG A 188 -21.09 6.70 9.51
CA ARG A 188 -20.36 6.73 8.24
C ARG A 188 -18.87 6.57 8.53
N THR A 189 -18.34 5.38 8.26
CA THR A 189 -16.94 5.06 8.53
C THR A 189 -16.12 4.96 7.25
N VAL A 190 -14.84 5.31 7.33
CA VAL A 190 -13.90 5.23 6.20
C VAL A 190 -12.52 4.74 6.66
N TYR A 191 -11.85 4.00 5.77
CA TYR A 191 -10.43 3.69 5.93
C TYR A 191 -9.58 4.77 5.27
N SER A 192 -8.53 5.22 5.95
CA SER A 192 -7.67 6.28 5.43
C SER A 192 -6.67 5.74 4.41
N TYR A 193 -6.46 6.49 3.32
CA TYR A 193 -5.35 6.24 2.39
C TYR A 193 -3.99 6.30 3.09
N PHE A 194 -3.87 7.12 4.15
CA PHE A 194 -2.63 7.32 4.91
C PHE A 194 -2.44 6.26 5.99
N ALA A 195 -3.46 5.44 6.29
CA ALA A 195 -3.32 4.28 7.15
C ALA A 195 -2.59 3.15 6.41
N LEU A 196 -1.28 3.32 6.24
CA LEU A 196 -0.41 2.31 5.65
C LEU A 196 -0.35 1.08 6.58
N TYR A 197 -0.20 -0.11 5.99
CA TYR A 197 0.05 -1.33 6.77
C TYR A 197 1.33 -1.17 7.59
N GLY A 198 1.24 -1.50 8.88
CA GLY A 198 2.30 -1.31 9.86
C GLY A 198 1.72 -1.05 11.24
N ASP A 199 2.57 -0.56 12.14
CA ASP A 199 2.19 -0.20 13.51
C ASP A 199 2.23 1.32 13.68
N PRO A 200 1.18 2.06 13.24
CA PRO A 200 1.13 3.51 13.37
C PRO A 200 1.04 3.97 14.83
N LEU A 201 0.72 3.06 15.76
CA LEU A 201 0.68 3.35 17.19
C LEU A 201 2.08 3.27 17.82
N MET A 202 3.05 2.67 17.15
CA MET A 202 4.47 2.68 17.54
C MET A 202 5.33 3.59 16.65
N THR A 203 4.86 3.95 15.46
CA THR A 203 5.62 4.71 14.46
C THR A 203 4.88 6.01 14.11
N PRO A 204 5.11 7.11 14.85
CA PRO A 204 4.37 8.37 14.67
C PRO A 204 4.47 8.98 13.26
N GLU A 205 5.53 8.67 12.52
CA GLU A 205 5.75 9.15 11.16
C GLU A 205 4.75 8.59 10.15
N LEU A 206 4.07 7.48 10.49
CA LEU A 206 3.05 6.83 9.64
C LEU A 206 1.66 7.47 9.79
N ASP A 207 1.57 8.71 10.31
CA ASP A 207 0.33 9.38 10.73
C ASP A 207 -0.89 8.99 9.86
N PRO A 208 -1.74 8.07 10.38
CA PRO A 208 -2.81 7.50 9.57
C PRO A 208 -3.97 8.48 9.34
N PHE A 209 -4.07 9.53 10.16
CA PHE A 209 -5.17 10.49 10.11
C PHE A 209 -4.68 11.92 10.38
N PRO A 210 -3.98 12.56 9.41
CA PRO A 210 -3.56 13.94 9.53
C PRO A 210 -4.76 14.91 9.67
N ASP A 211 -4.55 16.06 10.31
CA ASP A 211 -5.61 17.03 10.61
C ASP A 211 -6.35 17.53 9.37
N ALA A 212 -5.64 17.85 8.28
CA ALA A 212 -6.28 18.31 7.06
C ALA A 212 -7.15 17.22 6.40
N LEU A 213 -6.81 15.94 6.59
CA LEU A 213 -7.67 14.84 6.16
C LEU A 213 -8.90 14.70 7.04
N LEU A 214 -8.75 14.78 8.36
CA LEU A 214 -9.87 14.70 9.31
C LEU A 214 -10.87 15.85 9.08
N ALA A 215 -10.38 17.06 8.80
CA ALA A 215 -11.21 18.20 8.44
C ALA A 215 -12.08 17.93 7.20
N GLU A 216 -11.49 17.39 6.13
CA GLU A 216 -12.24 17.05 4.91
C GLU A 216 -13.23 15.89 5.16
N TYR A 217 -12.83 14.85 5.89
CA TYR A 217 -13.75 13.78 6.30
C TYR A 217 -14.95 14.32 7.07
N ALA A 218 -14.74 15.24 8.01
CA ALA A 218 -15.82 15.82 8.78
C ALA A 218 -16.76 16.68 7.90
N ARG A 219 -16.22 17.43 6.94
CA ARG A 219 -17.00 18.17 5.91
C ARG A 219 -17.84 17.24 5.02
N MET A 220 -17.33 16.05 4.71
CA MET A 220 -18.06 15.02 3.96
C MET A 220 -19.07 14.25 4.82
N GLY A 221 -19.19 14.55 6.11
CA GLY A 221 -20.09 13.90 7.05
C GLY A 221 -19.63 12.52 7.51
N ILE A 222 -18.34 12.21 7.40
CA ILE A 222 -17.75 11.02 8.01
C ILE A 222 -17.79 11.18 9.53
N LYS A 223 -18.20 10.11 10.23
CA LYS A 223 -18.31 10.06 11.70
C LYS A 223 -17.38 9.03 12.35
N GLY A 224 -16.72 8.21 11.54
CA GLY A 224 -15.74 7.26 12.05
C GLY A 224 -14.57 7.05 11.11
N VAL A 225 -13.40 6.92 11.70
CA VAL A 225 -12.22 6.38 11.02
C VAL A 225 -11.80 5.10 11.72
N TRP A 226 -11.18 4.19 10.98
CA TRP A 226 -10.73 2.93 11.57
C TRP A 226 -9.33 2.53 11.13
N LEU A 227 -8.64 1.86 12.04
CA LEU A 227 -7.33 1.27 11.83
C LEU A 227 -7.31 -0.17 12.36
N GLN A 228 -6.44 -1.00 11.82
CA GLN A 228 -6.22 -2.35 12.34
C GLN A 228 -5.63 -2.27 13.75
N GLY A 229 -6.16 -3.09 14.66
CA GLY A 229 -5.58 -3.36 15.96
C GLY A 229 -5.34 -4.87 16.14
N ILE A 230 -4.27 -5.22 16.84
CA ILE A 230 -4.03 -6.58 17.32
C ILE A 230 -4.18 -6.53 18.84
N LEU A 231 -5.16 -7.25 19.38
CA LEU A 231 -5.59 -7.12 20.76
C LEU A 231 -4.45 -7.42 21.73
N TYR A 232 -3.68 -8.48 21.49
CA TYR A 232 -2.52 -8.82 22.33
C TYR A 232 -1.40 -7.78 22.30
N GLN A 233 -1.37 -6.86 21.31
CA GLN A 233 -0.40 -5.77 21.27
C GLN A 233 -0.91 -4.51 21.99
N LEU A 234 -2.21 -4.41 22.25
CA LEU A 234 -2.86 -3.26 22.88
C LEU A 234 -3.10 -3.47 24.38
N VAL A 235 -3.23 -4.72 24.81
CA VAL A 235 -3.35 -5.10 26.23
C VAL A 235 -2.56 -6.37 26.49
N ARG A 236 -2.31 -6.68 27.77
CA ARG A 236 -1.49 -7.83 28.14
C ARG A 236 -2.18 -9.14 27.75
N PHE A 237 -1.47 -10.00 27.03
CA PHE A 237 -1.92 -11.33 26.66
C PHE A 237 -1.36 -12.40 27.61
N PRO A 238 -2.21 -13.08 28.41
CA PRO A 238 -1.71 -13.96 29.48
C PRO A 238 -0.94 -15.19 28.99
N PHE A 239 -1.28 -15.73 27.82
CA PHE A 239 -0.64 -16.95 27.29
C PHE A 239 0.76 -16.69 26.72
N ALA A 240 1.02 -15.48 26.20
CA ALA A 240 2.32 -15.08 25.65
C ALA A 240 2.57 -13.58 25.92
N PRO A 241 2.92 -13.20 27.18
CA PRO A 241 3.07 -11.80 27.58
C PRO A 241 4.11 -11.01 26.78
N GLU A 242 5.10 -11.69 26.21
CA GLU A 242 6.12 -11.12 25.34
C GLU A 242 5.53 -10.48 24.07
N LEU A 243 4.38 -10.97 23.58
CA LEU A 243 3.71 -10.39 22.42
C LEU A 243 3.04 -9.02 22.73
N SER A 244 2.90 -8.69 24.02
CA SER A 244 2.32 -7.44 24.51
C SER A 244 3.37 -6.39 24.83
N GLU A 245 4.63 -6.61 24.47
CA GLU A 245 5.68 -5.62 24.66
C GLU A 245 5.34 -4.30 23.93
N GLY A 246 5.39 -3.19 24.68
CA GLY A 246 5.07 -1.86 24.18
C GLY A 246 3.57 -1.52 24.13
N HIS A 247 2.69 -2.35 24.68
CA HIS A 247 1.25 -2.07 24.67
C HIS A 247 0.88 -0.75 25.35
N GLU A 248 1.58 -0.34 26.40
CA GLU A 248 1.34 0.94 27.08
C GLU A 248 1.60 2.13 26.15
N VAL A 249 2.64 2.04 25.32
CA VAL A 249 2.99 3.05 24.32
C VAL A 249 1.91 3.12 23.25
N ARG A 250 1.45 1.97 22.75
CA ARG A 250 0.36 1.91 21.76
C ARG A 250 -0.93 2.50 22.30
N ILE A 251 -1.32 2.15 23.52
CA ILE A 251 -2.51 2.72 24.19
C ILE A 251 -2.37 4.24 24.36
N ALA A 252 -1.19 4.72 24.79
CA ALA A 252 -0.95 6.16 24.94
C ALA A 252 -1.09 6.90 23.61
N ASN A 253 -0.60 6.33 22.51
CA ASN A 253 -0.72 6.93 21.18
C ASN A 253 -2.13 6.78 20.59
N LEU A 254 -2.84 5.68 20.87
CA LEU A 254 -4.25 5.50 20.51
C LEU A 254 -5.11 6.59 21.18
N LYS A 255 -4.86 6.91 22.45
CA LYS A 255 -5.55 8.01 23.15
C LYS A 255 -5.34 9.37 22.48
N LYS A 256 -4.11 9.67 22.04
CA LYS A 256 -3.82 10.91 21.32
C LYS A 256 -4.60 10.97 20.00
N LEU A 257 -4.66 9.85 19.28
CA LEU A 257 -5.42 9.75 18.03
C LEU A 257 -6.92 9.94 18.28
N ILE A 258 -7.48 9.30 19.31
CA ILE A 258 -8.88 9.47 19.74
C ILE A 258 -9.18 10.94 20.00
N GLU A 259 -8.34 11.61 20.80
CA GLU A 259 -8.56 13.01 21.15
C GLU A 259 -8.50 13.93 19.93
N ARG A 260 -7.54 13.69 19.05
CA ARG A 260 -7.40 14.46 17.80
C ARG A 260 -8.62 14.30 16.91
N ALA A 261 -9.05 13.07 16.64
CA ALA A 261 -10.24 12.79 15.81
C ALA A 261 -11.53 13.34 16.44
N ARG A 262 -11.67 13.25 17.76
CA ARG A 262 -12.80 13.80 18.52
C ARG A 262 -12.95 15.31 18.30
N SER A 263 -11.85 16.05 18.14
CA SER A 263 -11.93 17.49 17.86
C SER A 263 -12.58 17.83 16.52
N PHE A 264 -12.72 16.86 15.61
CA PHE A 264 -13.44 16.97 14.33
C PHE A 264 -14.79 16.25 14.34
N ASP A 265 -15.32 15.87 15.51
CA ASP A 265 -16.55 15.06 15.64
C ASP A 265 -16.46 13.68 14.93
N ILE A 266 -15.27 13.08 14.96
CA ILE A 266 -14.97 11.77 14.38
C ILE A 266 -14.58 10.79 15.48
N GLY A 267 -15.26 9.65 15.53
CA GLY A 267 -14.90 8.52 16.38
C GLY A 267 -13.77 7.67 15.77
N VAL A 268 -12.91 7.12 16.63
CA VAL A 268 -11.90 6.13 16.23
C VAL A 268 -12.43 4.73 16.51
N TYR A 269 -12.39 3.86 15.51
CA TYR A 269 -12.79 2.46 15.61
C TYR A 269 -11.58 1.55 15.36
N LEU A 270 -11.55 0.39 16.01
CA LEU A 270 -10.56 -0.64 15.71
C LEU A 270 -11.15 -1.73 14.82
N TYR A 271 -10.40 -2.13 13.80
CA TYR A 271 -10.62 -3.41 13.16
C TYR A 271 -9.82 -4.49 13.91
N LEU A 272 -10.52 -5.43 14.55
CA LEU A 272 -9.91 -6.51 15.33
C LEU A 272 -10.16 -7.87 14.65
N ASN A 273 -9.09 -8.63 14.45
CA ASN A 273 -9.13 -9.98 13.88
C ASN A 273 -8.69 -10.99 14.96
N GLU A 274 -9.59 -11.30 15.88
CA GLU A 274 -9.28 -11.99 17.14
C GLU A 274 -10.08 -13.27 17.36
N PRO A 275 -9.53 -14.26 18.10
CA PRO A 275 -8.15 -14.33 18.57
C PRO A 275 -7.20 -14.51 17.38
N ARG A 276 -6.06 -13.84 17.38
CA ARG A 276 -5.05 -13.99 16.33
C ARG A 276 -4.42 -15.40 16.38
N ALA A 277 -4.29 -16.05 15.22
CA ALA A 277 -3.62 -17.36 15.11
C ALA A 277 -2.15 -17.30 15.55
N MET A 278 -1.63 -18.44 16.05
CA MET A 278 -0.28 -18.57 16.59
C MET A 278 0.50 -19.67 15.86
N ASN A 279 1.84 -19.61 15.95
CA ASN A 279 2.71 -20.64 15.37
C ASN A 279 2.72 -21.93 16.22
N ASP A 280 3.37 -22.99 15.71
CA ASP A 280 3.47 -24.28 16.41
C ASP A 280 4.07 -24.18 17.82
N ALA A 281 5.09 -23.32 18.01
CA ALA A 281 5.76 -23.17 19.30
C ALA A 281 4.81 -22.74 20.43
N PHE A 282 3.84 -21.88 20.14
CA PHE A 282 2.79 -21.51 21.10
C PHE A 282 1.98 -22.73 21.53
N PHE A 283 1.59 -23.59 20.59
CA PHE A 283 0.76 -24.77 20.86
C PHE A 283 1.53 -25.96 21.44
N GLN A 284 2.86 -25.97 21.40
CA GLN A 284 3.65 -26.90 22.21
C GLN A 284 3.46 -26.64 23.71
N ARG A 285 3.24 -25.37 24.09
CA ARG A 285 2.95 -24.96 25.48
C ARG A 285 1.46 -25.07 25.83
N TYR A 286 0.58 -24.78 24.87
CA TYR A 286 -0.88 -24.81 25.06
C TYR A 286 -1.59 -25.74 24.06
N PRO A 287 -1.28 -27.05 24.05
CA PRO A 287 -1.79 -27.97 23.02
C PRO A 287 -3.31 -28.10 23.04
N GLN A 288 -3.93 -27.94 24.21
CA GLN A 288 -5.38 -28.00 24.37
C GLN A 288 -6.11 -26.84 23.68
N LEU A 289 -5.45 -25.70 23.42
CA LEU A 289 -6.08 -24.52 22.81
C LEU A 289 -6.11 -24.56 21.28
N ARG A 290 -5.52 -25.60 20.68
CA ARG A 290 -5.26 -25.66 19.25
C ARG A 290 -6.53 -25.88 18.44
N GLY A 291 -6.77 -24.99 17.48
CA GLY A 291 -7.80 -25.12 16.45
C GLY A 291 -7.24 -25.69 15.15
N THR A 292 -7.91 -25.36 14.04
CA THR A 292 -7.47 -25.77 12.69
C THR A 292 -6.18 -25.08 12.26
N ARG A 293 -5.53 -25.61 11.23
CA ARG A 293 -4.26 -25.12 10.65
C ARG A 293 -4.51 -24.35 9.35
N GLU A 294 -3.74 -23.30 9.12
CA GLU A 294 -3.62 -22.68 7.80
C GLU A 294 -2.14 -22.27 7.61
N GLY A 295 -1.44 -22.93 6.69
CA GLY A 295 -0.01 -22.72 6.47
C GLY A 295 0.84 -23.01 7.72
N ASP A 296 1.57 -22.01 8.20
CA ASP A 296 2.46 -22.11 9.38
C ASP A 296 1.76 -21.74 10.70
N PHE A 297 0.48 -21.38 10.65
CA PHE A 297 -0.29 -20.89 11.79
C PHE A 297 -1.45 -21.82 12.14
N TRP A 298 -1.87 -21.73 13.40
CA TRP A 298 -2.95 -22.50 13.99
C TRP A 298 -3.89 -21.56 14.73
N ALA A 299 -5.20 -21.79 14.57
CA ALA A 299 -6.22 -21.01 15.23
C ALA A 299 -6.17 -21.23 16.76
N ILE A 300 -6.53 -20.21 17.54
CA ILE A 300 -6.80 -20.38 18.97
C ILE A 300 -8.29 -20.70 19.13
N CYS A 301 -8.63 -21.87 19.69
CA CYS A 301 -10.00 -22.35 19.66
C CYS A 301 -10.89 -21.72 20.75
N THR A 302 -11.93 -21.00 20.30
CA THR A 302 -12.91 -20.32 21.16
C THR A 302 -13.93 -21.26 21.82
N SER A 303 -13.90 -22.56 21.52
CA SER A 303 -14.66 -23.57 22.28
C SER A 303 -14.16 -23.70 23.72
N HIS A 304 -12.92 -23.30 24.01
CA HIS A 304 -12.35 -23.31 25.35
C HIS A 304 -12.83 -22.08 26.16
N PRO A 305 -13.38 -22.28 27.38
CA PRO A 305 -13.80 -21.18 28.25
C PRO A 305 -12.68 -20.18 28.56
N GLU A 306 -11.45 -20.66 28.78
CA GLU A 306 -10.30 -19.81 29.09
C GLU A 306 -9.95 -18.83 27.95
N VAL A 307 -10.12 -19.24 26.69
CA VAL A 307 -9.89 -18.35 25.53
C VAL A 307 -10.96 -17.26 25.48
N ARG A 308 -12.22 -17.61 25.72
CA ARG A 308 -13.32 -16.64 25.75
C ARG A 308 -13.15 -15.62 26.88
N GLN A 309 -12.74 -16.08 28.06
CA GLN A 309 -12.45 -15.21 29.20
C GLN A 309 -11.32 -14.23 28.87
N VAL A 310 -10.21 -14.70 28.30
CA VAL A 310 -9.09 -13.83 27.91
C VAL A 310 -9.52 -12.76 26.89
N LEU A 311 -10.38 -13.11 25.93
CA LEU A 311 -10.90 -12.15 24.95
C LEU A 311 -11.83 -11.11 25.60
N GLU A 312 -12.70 -11.54 26.52
CA GLU A 312 -13.59 -10.66 27.26
C GLU A 312 -12.80 -9.68 28.15
N ASP A 313 -11.86 -10.19 28.93
CA ASP A 313 -11.00 -9.41 29.82
C ASP A 313 -10.14 -8.41 29.04
N ALA A 314 -9.52 -8.86 27.94
CA ALA A 314 -8.70 -8.01 27.08
C ALA A 314 -9.52 -6.91 26.40
N ALA A 315 -10.73 -7.21 25.93
CA ALA A 315 -11.62 -6.20 25.37
C ALA A 315 -12.08 -5.19 26.44
N TYR A 316 -12.44 -5.67 27.63
CA TYR A 316 -12.79 -4.81 28.76
C TYR A 316 -11.62 -3.88 29.14
N GLU A 317 -10.43 -4.43 29.26
CA GLU A 317 -9.22 -3.68 29.58
C GLU A 317 -8.92 -2.64 28.49
N LEU A 318 -8.98 -3.01 27.22
CA LEU A 318 -8.75 -2.10 26.09
C LEU A 318 -9.68 -0.88 26.14
N PHE A 319 -10.99 -1.11 26.29
CA PHE A 319 -11.98 -0.02 26.33
C PHE A 319 -11.91 0.79 27.63
N SER A 320 -11.53 0.16 28.74
CA SER A 320 -11.28 0.86 30.01
C SER A 320 -10.06 1.76 29.92
N GLN A 321 -8.97 1.27 29.31
CA GLN A 321 -7.75 2.03 29.14
C GLN A 321 -7.92 3.12 28.08
N ALA A 322 -8.42 2.82 26.88
CA ALA A 322 -8.58 3.73 25.76
C ALA A 322 -9.93 4.47 25.79
N THR A 323 -10.21 5.18 26.89
CA THR A 323 -11.45 5.96 27.05
C THR A 323 -11.67 6.91 25.87
N GLY A 324 -12.87 6.85 25.28
CA GLY A 324 -13.23 7.62 24.09
C GLY A 324 -13.07 6.87 22.76
N LEU A 325 -12.53 5.64 22.78
CA LEU A 325 -12.60 4.74 21.63
C LEU A 325 -14.08 4.50 21.26
N ALA A 326 -14.45 4.78 20.01
CA ALA A 326 -15.84 4.80 19.59
C ALA A 326 -16.43 3.39 19.38
N GLY A 327 -15.57 2.40 19.14
CA GLY A 327 -15.97 1.01 19.01
C GLY A 327 -14.93 0.16 18.29
N PHE A 328 -15.36 -1.03 17.91
CA PHE A 328 -14.57 -1.92 17.06
C PHE A 328 -15.51 -2.71 16.16
N PHE A 329 -14.96 -3.29 15.10
CA PHE A 329 -15.62 -4.33 14.33
C PHE A 329 -14.63 -5.46 14.05
N THR A 330 -15.16 -6.61 13.65
CA THR A 330 -14.36 -7.81 13.44
C THR A 330 -14.72 -8.52 12.15
N ILE A 331 -13.71 -9.12 11.53
CA ILE A 331 -13.82 -9.97 10.35
C ILE A 331 -13.11 -11.25 10.71
N THR A 332 -13.85 -12.20 11.29
CA THR A 332 -13.27 -13.43 11.86
C THR A 332 -13.15 -14.57 10.85
N MET A 333 -13.82 -14.48 9.70
CA MET A 333 -13.89 -15.57 8.71
C MET A 333 -12.90 -15.45 7.55
N SER A 334 -12.72 -14.27 6.93
CA SER A 334 -12.15 -14.17 5.58
C SER A 334 -10.70 -13.72 5.50
N GLU A 335 -10.21 -12.88 6.42
CA GLU A 335 -8.90 -12.22 6.23
C GLU A 335 -7.70 -13.03 6.74
N ASN A 336 -7.67 -13.36 8.02
CA ASN A 336 -6.67 -14.26 8.59
C ASN A 336 -7.38 -15.35 9.37
N LEU A 337 -6.69 -16.47 9.56
CA LEU A 337 -7.13 -17.50 10.49
C LEU A 337 -7.22 -16.90 11.91
N THR A 338 -8.38 -17.02 12.55
CA THR A 338 -8.59 -16.51 13.92
C THR A 338 -8.86 -17.64 14.91
N ASN A 339 -10.09 -18.17 14.88
CA ASN A 339 -10.56 -19.21 15.78
C ASN A 339 -10.98 -20.50 15.04
N CYS A 340 -11.28 -21.54 15.81
CA CYS A 340 -11.68 -22.85 15.28
C CYS A 340 -13.01 -22.88 14.51
N TYR A 341 -13.79 -21.78 14.51
CA TYR A 341 -14.98 -21.59 13.68
C TYR A 341 -14.77 -20.59 12.53
N SER A 342 -13.54 -20.08 12.34
CA SER A 342 -13.21 -19.12 11.29
C SER A 342 -13.47 -19.70 9.90
N ARG A 343 -12.76 -20.77 9.53
CA ARG A 343 -12.95 -21.52 8.27
C ARG A 343 -12.35 -22.92 8.41
N ALA A 344 -12.66 -23.80 7.46
CA ALA A 344 -11.94 -25.06 7.34
C ALA A 344 -10.49 -24.77 6.96
N GLY A 345 -9.54 -25.29 7.75
CA GLY A 345 -8.12 -25.18 7.48
C GLY A 345 -7.67 -26.05 6.31
N ASP A 346 -6.36 -26.00 6.03
CA ASP A 346 -5.70 -26.80 4.99
C ASP A 346 -5.17 -28.16 5.50
N GLY A 347 -5.46 -28.51 6.76
CA GLY A 347 -4.96 -29.68 7.47
C GLY A 347 -6.04 -30.61 7.98
#